data_AF-A0A356E272-F1
#
_entry.id   AF-A0A356E272-F1
#
_cell.length_a   1.000
_cell.length_b   1.000
_cell.length_c   1.000
_cell.angle_alpha   90.00
_cell.angle_beta   90.00
_cell.angle_gamma   90.00
#
_symmetry.space_group_name_H-M   'P 1'
#
loop_
_entity.id
_entity.type
_entity.pdbx_description
1 polymer ?
#
loop_
_entity_poly.entity_id
_entity_poly.type
_entity_poly.pdbx_seq_one_letter_code
_entity_poly.pdbx_strand_id
1 'polypeptide(L)'
;YLVEDHHLRKLHPDDVSAWQKVVVTIEVPASYAHMMATYSVDDSFLHVMQLATSLEGKTTLITKIKYDNNSSNSFGKMVLELSSLNAQIWVREPVGTPQIHAAVSLVLQDQKDSLSFLSSEARRYDLYREGLVRRW
;
A
#
# COMPACT_ATOMS: atom_id res chain seq x y z
N TYR A 1 -7.52 -11.77 -7.09
CA TYR A 1 -6.58 -12.89 -7.31
C TYR A 1 -5.86 -13.15 -6.00
N LEU A 2 -5.53 -14.40 -5.70
CA LEU A 2 -4.60 -14.79 -4.65
C LEU A 2 -3.23 -15.00 -5.30
N VAL A 3 -2.16 -14.60 -4.63
CA VAL A 3 -0.81 -14.88 -5.11
C VAL A 3 -0.31 -16.13 -4.39
N GLU A 4 -0.06 -17.21 -5.14
CA GLU A 4 0.52 -18.46 -4.63
C GLU A 4 1.66 -18.87 -5.57
N ASP A 5 2.82 -19.21 -5.01
CA ASP A 5 4.00 -19.66 -5.78
C ASP A 5 4.37 -18.74 -6.95
N HIS A 6 4.32 -17.42 -6.75
CA HIS A 6 4.61 -16.39 -7.77
C HIS A 6 3.60 -16.33 -8.93
N HIS A 7 2.47 -17.00 -8.80
CA HIS A 7 1.38 -17.00 -9.79
C HIS A 7 0.10 -16.37 -9.23
N LEU A 8 -0.63 -15.68 -10.10
CA LEU A 8 -1.96 -15.17 -9.79
C LEU A 8 -3.01 -16.27 -9.98
N ARG A 9 -3.61 -16.70 -8.87
CA ARG A 9 -4.77 -17.61 -8.87
C ARG A 9 -6.06 -16.80 -8.76
N LYS A 10 -7.02 -17.08 -9.65
CA LYS A 10 -8.30 -16.38 -9.64
C LYS A 10 -9.12 -16.87 -8.45
N LEU A 11 -9.58 -15.93 -7.62
CA LEU A 11 -10.55 -16.23 -6.57
C LEU A 11 -11.96 -16.26 -7.17
N HIS A 12 -12.83 -17.10 -6.63
CA HIS A 12 -14.24 -17.05 -6.97
C HIS A 12 -14.81 -15.69 -6.54
N PRO A 13 -15.67 -15.03 -7.34
CA PRO A 13 -16.20 -13.70 -7.00
C PRO A 13 -16.86 -13.64 -5.62
N ASP A 14 -17.57 -14.70 -5.24
CA ASP A 14 -18.28 -14.79 -3.96
C ASP A 14 -17.34 -14.84 -2.74
N ASP A 15 -16.10 -15.31 -2.93
CA ASP A 15 -15.11 -15.43 -1.86
C ASP A 15 -14.35 -14.11 -1.62
N VAL A 16 -14.35 -13.20 -2.59
CA VAL A 16 -13.53 -11.97 -2.54
C VAL A 16 -13.80 -11.16 -1.28
N SER A 17 -15.07 -10.95 -0.94
CA SER A 17 -15.44 -10.16 0.24
C SER A 17 -15.09 -10.84 1.57
N ALA A 18 -15.03 -12.17 1.60
CA ALA A 18 -14.60 -12.91 2.78
C ALA A 18 -13.08 -12.76 2.98
N TRP A 19 -12.30 -12.92 1.91
CA TRP A 19 -10.85 -12.73 1.93
C TRP A 19 -10.45 -11.30 2.29
N GLN A 20 -11.10 -10.28 1.73
CA GLN A 20 -10.81 -8.87 2.03
C GLN A 20 -10.94 -8.50 3.52
N LYS A 21 -11.67 -9.30 4.32
CA LYS A 21 -11.79 -9.08 5.78
C LYS A 21 -10.59 -9.59 6.58
N VAL A 22 -9.85 -10.56 6.03
CA VAL A 22 -8.81 -11.29 6.76
C VAL A 22 -7.42 -11.11 6.17
N VAL A 23 -7.31 -10.68 4.91
CA VAL A 23 -6.02 -10.43 4.26
C VAL A 23 -5.88 -8.99 3.78
N VAL A 24 -4.65 -8.49 3.85
CA VAL A 24 -4.29 -7.20 3.24
C VAL A 24 -4.47 -7.27 1.72
N THR A 25 -5.22 -6.31 1.16
CA THR A 25 -5.47 -6.25 -0.29
C THR A 25 -4.57 -5.23 -0.97
N ILE A 26 -3.91 -5.65 -2.04
CA ILE A 26 -3.12 -4.79 -2.94
C ILE A 26 -3.91 -4.58 -4.23
N GLU A 27 -4.24 -3.33 -4.54
CA GLU A 27 -4.84 -2.95 -5.81
C GLU A 27 -3.77 -2.59 -6.83
N VAL A 28 -3.94 -3.09 -8.05
CA VAL A 28 -3.05 -2.83 -9.18
C VAL A 28 -3.82 -2.41 -10.43
N PRO A 29 -3.20 -1.65 -11.36
CA PRO A 29 -3.78 -1.41 -12.68
C PRO A 29 -4.14 -2.70 -13.41
N ALA A 30 -5.24 -2.68 -14.16
CA ALA A 30 -5.71 -3.85 -14.90
C ALA A 30 -4.69 -4.37 -15.92
N SER A 31 -3.95 -3.47 -16.58
CA SER A 31 -2.86 -3.81 -17.50
C SER A 31 -1.75 -4.59 -16.81
N TYR A 32 -1.37 -4.17 -15.60
CA TYR A 32 -0.34 -4.83 -14.81
C TYR A 32 -0.80 -6.17 -14.25
N ALA A 33 -2.07 -6.27 -13.83
CA ALA A 33 -2.68 -7.55 -13.46
C ALA A 33 -2.67 -8.55 -14.62
N HIS A 34 -2.97 -8.10 -15.84
CA HIS A 34 -2.91 -8.94 -17.03
C HIS A 34 -1.49 -9.46 -17.30
N MET A 35 -0.50 -8.56 -17.23
CA MET A 35 0.91 -8.92 -17.36
C MET A 35 1.32 -10.00 -16.34
N MET A 36 0.99 -9.82 -15.06
CA MET A 36 1.33 -10.80 -14.01
C MET A 36 0.61 -12.14 -14.19
N ALA A 37 -0.61 -12.14 -14.74
CA ALA A 37 -1.33 -13.37 -15.04
C ALA A 37 -0.69 -14.14 -16.21
N THR A 38 -0.07 -13.44 -17.16
CA THR A 38 0.59 -14.03 -18.33
C THR A 38 2.03 -14.45 -18.07
N TYR A 39 2.79 -13.63 -17.32
CA TYR A 39 4.25 -13.75 -17.18
C TYR A 39 4.74 -14.02 -15.76
N SER A 40 3.83 -14.32 -14.84
CA SER A 40 4.09 -14.42 -13.39
C SER A 40 4.37 -13.07 -12.74
N VAL A 41 4.40 -13.10 -11.41
CA VAL A 41 4.68 -11.94 -10.56
C VAL A 41 6.16 -11.54 -10.68
N ASP A 42 6.46 -10.24 -10.77
CA ASP A 42 7.83 -9.72 -10.81
C ASP A 42 8.41 -9.43 -9.40
N ASP A 43 9.73 -9.28 -9.32
CA ASP A 43 10.45 -9.03 -8.06
C ASP A 43 9.98 -7.75 -7.33
N SER A 44 9.53 -6.76 -8.07
CA SER A 44 9.08 -5.49 -7.50
C SER A 44 7.75 -5.69 -6.76
N PHE A 45 6.82 -6.42 -7.36
CA PHE A 45 5.58 -6.80 -6.72
C PHE A 45 5.80 -7.76 -5.54
N LEU A 46 6.77 -8.67 -5.62
CA LEU A 46 7.16 -9.53 -4.49
C LEU A 46 7.62 -8.70 -3.28
N HIS A 47 8.43 -7.66 -3.50
CA HIS A 47 8.82 -6.74 -2.42
C HIS A 47 7.61 -6.02 -1.82
N VAL A 48 6.67 -5.57 -2.64
CA VAL A 48 5.42 -4.94 -2.17
C VAL A 48 4.58 -5.92 -1.34
N MET A 49 4.51 -7.19 -1.77
CA MET A 49 3.83 -8.24 -1.03
C MET A 49 4.50 -8.54 0.31
N GLN A 50 5.81 -8.75 0.33
CA GLN A 50 6.57 -8.98 1.56
C GLN A 50 6.36 -7.83 2.56
N LEU A 51 6.35 -6.60 2.04
CA LEU A 51 6.06 -5.41 2.81
C LEU A 51 4.63 -5.44 3.35
N ALA A 52 3.63 -5.72 2.53
CA ALA A 52 2.23 -5.83 2.93
C ALA A 52 2.00 -6.91 4.01
N THR A 53 2.60 -8.10 3.85
CA THR A 53 2.54 -9.18 4.84
C THR A 53 3.24 -8.78 6.13
N SER A 54 4.36 -8.06 6.07
CA SER A 54 5.05 -7.58 7.28
C SER A 54 4.25 -6.54 8.07
N LEU A 55 3.30 -5.88 7.40
CA LEU A 55 2.38 -4.89 7.96
C LEU A 55 1.09 -5.54 8.51
N GLU A 56 0.79 -6.78 8.11
CA GLU A 56 -0.35 -7.55 8.58
C GLU A 56 -0.25 -7.77 10.11
N GLY A 57 -1.30 -7.38 10.84
CA GLY A 57 -1.37 -7.46 12.31
C GLY A 57 -0.70 -6.32 13.09
N LYS A 58 0.24 -5.56 12.52
CA LYS A 58 0.92 -4.44 13.22
C LYS A 58 0.42 -3.05 12.87
N THR A 59 -0.21 -2.89 11.70
CA THR A 59 -0.74 -1.60 11.22
C THR A 59 -2.21 -1.74 10.82
N THR A 60 -3.08 -1.80 11.83
CA THR A 60 -4.56 -1.84 11.67
C THR A 60 -5.14 -0.61 10.96
N LEU A 61 -4.33 0.44 10.77
CA LEU A 61 -4.71 1.69 10.12
C LEU A 61 -4.54 1.65 8.60
N ILE A 62 -3.72 0.74 8.07
CA ILE A 62 -3.52 0.61 6.62
C ILE A 62 -4.73 -0.16 6.08
N THR A 63 -5.66 0.59 5.51
CA THR A 63 -6.90 0.06 4.96
C THR A 63 -6.76 -0.42 3.52
N LYS A 64 -5.76 0.11 2.80
CA LYS A 64 -5.59 -0.15 1.38
C LYS A 64 -4.16 0.07 0.92
N ILE A 65 -3.68 -0.79 0.04
CA ILE A 65 -2.39 -0.63 -0.65
C ILE A 65 -2.69 -0.54 -2.14
N LYS A 66 -2.24 0.51 -2.81
CA LYS A 66 -2.29 0.65 -4.27
C LYS A 66 -0.87 0.57 -4.81
N TYR A 67 -0.65 -0.19 -5.87
CA TYR A 67 0.64 -0.31 -6.52
C TYR A 67 0.51 -0.20 -8.03
N ASP A 68 1.30 0.68 -8.64
CA ASP A 68 1.34 0.91 -10.07
C ASP A 68 2.79 0.87 -10.57
N ASN A 69 3.14 -0.14 -11.37
CA ASN A 69 4.47 -0.29 -11.96
C ASN A 69 4.61 0.44 -13.31
N ASN A 70 3.63 1.26 -13.70
CA ASN A 70 3.66 2.00 -14.97
C ASN A 70 4.39 3.36 -14.86
N SER A 71 5.34 3.48 -13.94
CA SER A 71 6.11 4.70 -13.75
C SER A 71 7.59 4.48 -14.11
N SER A 72 8.20 5.47 -14.74
CA SER A 72 9.58 5.45 -15.21
C SER A 72 10.64 5.46 -14.09
N ASN A 73 10.22 5.41 -12.82
CA ASN A 73 11.10 5.15 -11.69
C ASN A 73 11.10 3.64 -11.39
N SER A 74 12.28 3.04 -11.26
CA SER A 74 12.52 1.59 -11.12
C SER A 74 11.79 0.87 -9.96
N PHE A 75 11.03 1.57 -9.13
CA PHE A 75 10.27 1.03 -7.99
C PHE A 75 8.77 0.91 -8.25
N GLY A 76 8.22 1.70 -9.18
CA GLY A 76 6.78 1.90 -9.28
C GLY A 76 6.25 2.95 -8.29
N LYS A 77 4.92 3.06 -8.21
CA LYS A 77 4.18 3.97 -7.35
C LYS A 77 3.35 3.15 -6.37
N MET A 78 3.79 3.09 -5.12
CA MET A 78 3.06 2.46 -4.03
C MET A 78 2.40 3.54 -3.15
N VAL A 79 1.12 3.36 -2.84
CA VAL A 79 0.34 4.26 -1.98
C VAL A 79 -0.35 3.45 -0.89
N LEU A 80 -0.08 3.79 0.36
CA LEU A 80 -0.77 3.28 1.54
C LEU A 80 -1.90 4.24 1.92
N GLU A 81 -3.13 3.75 1.97
CA GLU A 81 -4.30 4.53 2.38
C GLU A 81 -4.62 4.27 3.86
N LEU A 82 -4.59 5.34 4.65
CA LEU A 82 -4.94 5.37 6.07
C LEU A 82 -6.32 6.03 6.21
N SER A 83 -7.38 5.32 5.83
CA SER A 83 -8.72 5.89 5.72
C SER A 83 -9.23 6.49 7.04
N SER A 84 -8.94 5.84 8.17
CA SER A 84 -9.32 6.34 9.50
C SER A 84 -8.63 7.65 9.90
N LEU A 85 -7.54 7.99 9.22
CA LEU A 85 -6.78 9.22 9.42
C LEU A 85 -7.01 10.24 8.29
N ASN A 86 -7.87 9.92 7.32
CA ASN A 86 -8.00 10.68 6.08
C ASN A 86 -6.63 11.05 5.48
N ALA A 87 -5.74 10.05 5.35
CA ALA A 87 -4.35 10.26 4.95
C ALA A 87 -3.85 9.20 3.97
N GLN A 88 -2.86 9.56 3.17
CA GLN A 88 -2.21 8.71 2.19
C GLN A 88 -0.68 8.85 2.30
N ILE A 89 0.01 7.72 2.40
CA ILE A 89 1.48 7.67 2.34
C ILE A 89 1.88 7.15 0.95
N TRP A 90 2.56 7.99 0.18
CA TRP A 90 3.09 7.67 -1.13
C TRP A 90 4.54 7.25 -0.97
N VAL A 91 4.79 5.95 -1.10
CA VAL A 91 6.13 5.36 -1.00
C VAL A 91 6.86 5.62 -2.32
N ARG A 92 7.94 6.38 -2.26
CA ARG A 92 8.69 6.84 -3.45
C ARG A 92 9.91 5.99 -3.77
N GLU A 93 10.39 5.23 -2.79
CA GLU A 93 11.61 4.44 -2.86
C GLU A 93 11.41 3.11 -2.13
N PRO A 94 12.22 2.08 -2.41
CA PRO A 94 12.24 0.86 -1.60
C PRO A 94 12.60 1.20 -0.15
N VAL A 95 11.63 1.00 0.74
CA VAL A 95 11.73 1.20 2.19
C VAL A 95 11.39 -0.09 2.92
N GLY A 96 11.94 -0.26 4.13
CA GLY A 96 11.62 -1.38 4.99
C GLY A 96 10.38 -1.14 5.85
N THR A 97 9.92 -2.21 6.50
CA THR A 97 8.83 -2.18 7.49
C THR A 97 9.04 -1.13 8.60
N PRO A 98 10.25 -0.95 9.18
CA PRO A 98 10.47 0.06 10.22
C PRO A 98 10.17 1.49 9.76
N GLN A 99 10.53 1.84 8.53
CA GLN A 99 10.28 3.17 7.96
C GLN A 99 8.78 3.42 7.78
N ILE A 100 8.01 2.40 7.38
CA ILE A 100 6.55 2.52 7.25
C ILE A 100 5.90 2.68 8.63
N HIS A 101 6.33 1.92 9.63
CA HIS A 101 5.83 2.10 11.00
C HIS A 101 6.12 3.49 11.55
N ALA A 102 7.35 3.99 11.33
CA ALA A 102 7.72 5.34 11.71
C ALA A 102 6.84 6.37 10.98
N ALA A 103 6.62 6.21 9.68
CA ALA A 103 5.76 7.10 8.89
C ALA A 103 4.30 7.09 9.40
N VAL A 104 3.72 5.92 9.64
CA VAL A 104 2.35 5.79 10.19
C VAL A 104 2.26 6.45 11.56
N SER A 105 3.28 6.30 12.41
CA SER A 105 3.34 6.93 13.74
C SER A 105 3.40 8.45 13.65
N LEU A 106 4.17 8.99 12.69
CA LEU A 106 4.23 10.43 12.42
C LEU A 106 2.89 10.98 11.91
N VAL A 107 2.22 10.26 11.01
CA VAL A 107 0.89 10.66 10.52
C VAL A 107 -0.13 10.65 11.67
N LEU A 108 -0.09 9.64 12.54
CA LEU A 108 -0.94 9.59 13.73
C LEU A 108 -0.73 10.78 14.67
N GLN A 109 0.53 11.17 14.88
CA GLN A 109 0.87 12.31 15.73
C GLN A 109 0.39 13.62 15.09
N ASP A 110 0.68 13.83 13.80
CA ASP A 110 0.25 15.01 13.04
C ASP A 110 -1.28 15.19 13.08
N GLN A 111 -2.05 14.10 13.02
CA GLN A 111 -3.51 14.14 13.10
C GLN A 111 -4.03 14.64 14.46
N LYS A 112 -3.41 14.21 15.56
CA LYS A 112 -3.77 14.68 16.91
C LYS A 112 -3.56 16.18 17.03
N ASP A 113 -2.51 16.70 16.41
CA ASP A 113 -2.09 18.09 16.56
C ASP A 113 -2.88 19.06 15.66
N SER A 114 -3.60 18.58 14.64
CA SER A 114 -4.05 19.45 13.54
C SER A 114 -5.51 19.31 13.07
N LEU A 115 -6.38 18.64 13.85
CA LEU A 115 -7.84 18.51 13.56
C LEU A 115 -8.16 18.09 12.11
N SER A 116 -7.25 17.39 11.43
CA SER A 116 -7.28 17.11 9.99
C SER A 116 -8.46 16.28 9.53
N PHE A 117 -9.03 15.50 10.44
CA PHE A 117 -10.19 14.68 10.17
C PHE A 117 -11.42 15.51 9.71
N LEU A 118 -11.39 16.83 9.91
CA LEU A 118 -12.40 17.77 9.42
C LEU A 118 -12.19 18.20 7.95
N SER A 119 -11.03 17.92 7.36
CA SER A 119 -10.74 18.21 5.94
C SER A 119 -11.44 17.22 5.02
N SER A 120 -12.02 17.70 3.92
CA SER A 120 -12.58 16.83 2.87
C SER A 120 -11.51 16.12 2.05
N GLU A 121 -10.29 16.66 2.02
CA GLU A 121 -9.19 16.11 1.23
C GLU A 121 -8.24 15.29 2.09
N ALA A 122 -7.86 14.11 1.57
CA ALA A 122 -6.92 13.22 2.22
C ALA A 122 -5.51 13.82 2.21
N ARG A 123 -4.88 13.89 3.38
CA ARG A 123 -3.52 14.42 3.49
C ARG A 123 -2.51 13.50 2.85
N ARG A 124 -1.61 14.07 2.05
CA ARG A 124 -0.56 13.32 1.37
C ARG A 124 0.78 13.46 2.07
N TYR A 125 1.44 12.33 2.27
CA TYR A 125 2.80 12.23 2.77
C TYR A 125 3.63 11.45 1.76
N ASP A 126 4.72 12.01 1.26
CA ASP A 126 5.68 11.28 0.43
C ASP A 126 6.75 10.65 1.35
N LEU A 127 6.87 9.32 1.32
CA LEU A 127 7.85 8.56 2.10
C LEU A 127 9.06 8.21 1.22
N TYR A 128 10.22 8.64 1.67
CA TYR A 128 11.55 8.32 1.12
C TYR A 128 12.33 7.49 2.14
N ARG A 129 13.45 6.90 1.72
CA ARG A 129 14.31 6.12 2.63
C ARG A 129 14.79 6.93 3.84
N GLU A 130 15.08 8.21 3.62
CA GLU A 130 15.66 9.11 4.61
C GLU A 130 14.62 9.96 5.38
N GLY A 131 13.33 9.89 5.02
CA GLY A 131 12.34 10.71 5.71
C GLY A 131 10.95 10.76 5.09
N LEU A 132 10.05 11.42 5.82
CA LEU A 132 8.65 11.64 5.46
C LEU A 132 8.40 13.12 5.17
N VAL A 133 7.86 13.42 3.99
CA VAL A 133 7.55 14.79 3.56
C VAL A 133 6.05 14.98 3.49
N ARG A 134 5.51 15.90 4.28
CA ARG A 134 4.10 16.32 4.17
C ARG A 134 3.90 17.20 2.93
N ARG A 135 2.86 16.93 2.16
CA ARG A 135 2.43 17.75 1.02
C ARG A 135 1.12 18.46 1.37
N TRP A 136 1.01 19.71 0.92
CA TRP A 136 -0.16 20.57 1.07
C TRP A 136 -0.96 20.59 -0.22
#